data_AF-A0A5S5D759-F1
#
_entry.id   AF-A0A5S5D759-F1
#
_cell.length_a   1.000
_cell.length_b   1.000
_cell.length_c   1.000
_cell.angle_alpha   90.00
_cell.angle_beta   90.00
_cell.angle_gamma   90.00
#
_symmetry.space_group_name_H-M   'P 1'
#
loop_
_entity.id
_entity.type
_entity.pdbx_description
1 polymer ?
#
loop_
_entity_poly.entity_id
_entity_poly.type
_entity_poly.pdbx_seq_one_letter_code
_entity_poly.pdbx_strand_id
1 'polypeptide(L)'
;MDELDLLKQHWNNEGNFPKVDKEQIRQMLHRSSSSIIKWIFLISVIELLLGLALFFVVGPEETEHSLVYTVGYVVYDIIFYAVILYFIYQFFSSYRRIKNTTSTKVLLNAILKTRRHVDHYIRFNIYCIICSCVFVSVEKLFQRYQTTSTGHFIFTAVLVAVLVSLFCWLFLFVVKLYYKLLYQRLVKKLNRNYDELTSMEQEEPA
;
A
#
# COMPACT_ATOMS: atom_id res chain seq x y z
N MET A 1 -21.18 50.50 22.67
CA MET A 1 -20.33 50.14 21.51
C MET A 1 -20.71 48.74 21.17
N ASP A 2 -21.53 48.63 20.15
CA ASP A 2 -22.27 47.40 19.84
C ASP A 2 -21.36 46.46 19.06
N GLU A 3 -21.43 45.16 19.34
CA GLU A 3 -20.67 44.11 18.65
C GLU A 3 -20.85 44.16 17.12
N LEU A 4 -21.97 44.75 16.68
CA LEU A 4 -22.29 45.03 15.28
C LEU A 4 -21.36 46.07 14.64
N ASP A 5 -20.93 47.09 15.40
CA ASP A 5 -20.00 48.13 14.92
C ASP A 5 -18.58 47.58 14.77
N LEU A 6 -18.17 46.67 15.66
CA LEU A 6 -16.91 45.91 15.53
C LEU A 6 -16.92 45.03 14.27
N LEU A 7 -18.03 44.32 14.02
CA LEU A 7 -18.20 43.51 12.81
C LEU A 7 -18.16 44.37 11.54
N LYS A 8 -18.81 45.53 11.56
CA LYS A 8 -18.81 46.48 10.43
C LYS A 8 -17.44 47.10 10.18
N GLN A 9 -16.67 47.35 11.25
CA GLN A 9 -15.30 47.85 11.16
C GLN A 9 -14.33 46.79 10.61
N HIS A 10 -14.53 45.51 10.94
CA HIS A 10 -13.77 44.40 10.36
C HIS A 10 -14.15 44.15 8.89
N TRP A 11 -15.44 44.25 8.55
CA TRP A 11 -15.93 44.12 7.17
C TRP A 11 -15.45 45.24 6.24
N ASN A 12 -15.35 46.48 6.74
CA ASN A 12 -14.86 47.61 5.93
C ASN A 12 -13.33 47.63 5.77
N ASN A 13 -12.60 46.81 6.53
CA ASN A 13 -11.15 46.64 6.44
C ASN A 13 -10.72 45.53 5.45
N GLU A 14 -11.66 45.00 4.67
CA GLU A 14 -11.46 43.96 3.64
C GLU A 14 -10.66 44.41 2.41
N GLY A 15 -10.06 45.61 2.43
CA GLY A 15 -9.13 46.08 1.39
C GLY A 15 -7.77 45.36 1.39
N ASN A 16 -7.51 44.49 2.37
CA ASN A 16 -6.22 43.82 2.58
C ASN A 16 -6.32 42.28 2.54
N PHE A 17 -7.27 41.72 1.80
CA PHE A 17 -7.07 40.37 1.31
C PHE A 17 -5.87 40.39 0.36
N PRO A 18 -4.83 39.55 0.56
CA PRO A 18 -3.81 39.42 -0.46
C PRO A 18 -4.55 39.04 -1.74
N LYS A 19 -4.45 39.89 -2.77
CA LYS A 19 -4.90 39.53 -4.12
C LYS A 19 -4.05 38.35 -4.52
N VAL A 20 -4.54 37.14 -4.24
CA VAL A 20 -3.80 35.92 -4.48
C VAL A 20 -3.75 35.78 -5.99
N ASP A 21 -2.60 36.14 -6.54
CA ASP A 21 -2.36 36.09 -7.97
C ASP A 21 -2.61 34.65 -8.45
N LYS A 22 -3.23 34.48 -9.62
CA LYS A 22 -3.54 33.14 -10.17
C LYS A 22 -2.26 32.29 -10.25
N GLU A 23 -1.13 32.94 -10.53
CA GLU A 23 0.23 32.39 -10.51
C GLU A 23 0.63 31.82 -9.13
N GLN A 24 0.29 32.52 -8.04
CA GLN A 24 0.58 32.11 -6.66
C GLN A 24 -0.35 31.00 -6.18
N ILE A 25 -1.64 31.02 -6.56
CA ILE A 25 -2.56 29.89 -6.34
C ILE A 25 -2.03 28.65 -7.08
N ARG A 26 -1.57 28.81 -8.33
CA ARG A 26 -0.97 27.74 -9.14
C ARG A 26 0.29 27.16 -8.47
N GLN A 27 1.19 28.01 -8.00
CA GLN A 27 2.38 27.57 -7.25
C GLN A 27 2.01 26.86 -5.93
N MET A 28 1.01 27.35 -5.19
CA MET A 28 0.55 26.71 -3.95
C MET A 28 -0.15 25.37 -4.21
N LEU A 29 -0.99 25.26 -5.25
CA LEU A 29 -1.62 24.00 -5.64
C LEU A 29 -0.58 22.96 -6.12
N HIS A 30 0.38 23.39 -6.93
CA HIS A 30 1.49 22.55 -7.37
C HIS A 30 2.36 22.07 -6.19
N ARG A 31 2.65 22.96 -5.23
CA ARG A 31 3.45 22.63 -4.04
C ARG A 31 2.69 21.71 -3.08
N SER A 32 1.38 21.90 -2.93
CA SER A 32 0.52 21.06 -2.09
C SER A 32 0.30 19.66 -2.68
N SER A 33 0.10 19.56 -4.00
CA SER A 33 -0.01 18.27 -4.70
C SER A 33 1.31 17.50 -4.67
N SER A 34 2.46 18.16 -4.88
CA SER A 34 3.79 17.55 -4.70
C SER A 34 4.02 17.00 -3.28
N SER A 35 3.47 17.65 -2.25
CA SER A 35 3.55 17.15 -0.87
C SER A 35 2.70 15.89 -0.65
N ILE A 36 1.43 15.88 -1.09
CA ILE A 36 0.56 14.69 -1.02
C ILE A 36 1.20 13.50 -1.74
N ILE A 37 1.82 13.77 -2.88
CA ILE A 37 2.55 12.82 -3.70
C ILE A 37 3.72 12.19 -2.95
N LYS A 38 4.54 12.99 -2.24
CA LYS A 38 5.64 12.48 -1.41
C LYS A 38 5.13 11.61 -0.28
N TRP A 39 3.98 11.95 0.31
CA TRP A 39 3.33 11.11 1.32
C TRP A 39 2.84 9.78 0.77
N ILE A 40 2.20 9.74 -0.41
CA ILE A 40 1.79 8.50 -1.07
C ILE A 40 3.00 7.60 -1.34
N PHE A 41 4.09 8.20 -1.82
CA PHE A 41 5.33 7.50 -2.06
C PHE A 41 5.91 6.94 -0.76
N LEU A 42 5.97 7.74 0.32
CA LEU A 42 6.48 7.30 1.63
C LEU A 42 5.65 6.15 2.22
N ILE A 43 4.32 6.22 2.14
CA ILE A 43 3.42 5.13 2.57
C ILE A 43 3.74 3.85 1.80
N SER A 44 3.98 3.96 0.49
CA SER A 44 4.35 2.81 -0.34
C SER A 44 5.70 2.19 0.06
N VAL A 45 6.68 3.00 0.49
CA VAL A 45 7.96 2.50 1.04
C VAL A 45 7.70 1.72 2.32
N ILE A 46 6.93 2.31 3.22
CA ILE A 46 6.64 1.73 4.54
C ILE A 46 5.90 0.40 4.37
N GLU A 47 4.92 0.31 3.47
CA GLU A 47 4.22 -0.94 3.15
C GLU A 47 5.18 -2.04 2.66
N LEU A 48 6.15 -1.70 1.80
CA LEU A 48 7.15 -2.66 1.31
C LEU A 48 8.06 -3.16 2.44
N LEU A 49 8.53 -2.25 3.29
CA LEU A 49 9.35 -2.60 4.46
C LEU A 49 8.56 -3.42 5.49
N LEU A 50 7.26 -3.12 5.66
CA LEU A 50 6.40 -3.84 6.59
C LEU A 50 6.16 -5.27 6.11
N GLY A 51 5.97 -5.48 4.79
CA GLY A 51 5.90 -6.83 4.21
C GLY A 51 7.16 -7.65 4.47
N LEU A 52 8.34 -7.03 4.30
CA LEU A 52 9.62 -7.65 4.61
C LEU A 52 9.78 -7.96 6.11
N ALA A 53 9.39 -7.03 6.98
CA ALA A 53 9.48 -7.19 8.43
C ALA A 53 8.56 -8.31 8.94
N LEU A 54 7.34 -8.40 8.42
CA LEU A 54 6.41 -9.50 8.77
C LEU A 54 7.00 -10.86 8.40
N PHE A 55 7.66 -10.96 7.25
CA PHE A 55 8.33 -12.21 6.85
C PHE A 55 9.43 -12.60 7.83
N PHE A 56 10.27 -11.65 8.25
CA PHE A 56 11.36 -11.93 9.20
C PHE A 56 10.84 -12.32 10.60
N VAL A 57 9.72 -11.74 11.04
CA VAL A 57 9.07 -12.09 12.32
C VAL A 57 8.47 -13.50 12.31
N VAL A 58 8.00 -13.97 11.15
CA VAL A 58 7.43 -15.33 10.97
C VAL A 58 8.54 -16.36 10.65
N GLY A 59 9.81 -16.03 10.90
CA GLY A 59 10.96 -16.90 10.64
C GLY A 59 10.80 -18.32 11.19
N PRO A 60 11.48 -19.30 10.60
CA PRO A 60 11.21 -20.72 10.82
C PRO A 60 11.29 -21.07 12.31
N GLU A 61 10.21 -21.64 12.85
CA GLU A 61 10.25 -22.30 14.15
C GLU A 61 11.22 -23.49 14.06
N GLU A 62 12.09 -23.64 15.07
CA GLU A 62 12.96 -24.81 15.19
C GLU A 62 12.13 -26.05 15.59
N THR A 63 11.32 -26.54 14.66
CA THR A 63 10.67 -27.84 14.76
C THR A 63 11.38 -28.84 13.86
N GLU A 64 11.42 -30.11 14.28
CA GLU A 64 11.92 -31.19 13.43
C GLU A 64 10.98 -31.36 12.22
N HIS A 65 11.35 -30.73 11.12
CA HIS A 65 10.65 -30.81 9.85
C HIS A 65 11.16 -31.98 9.02
N SER A 66 10.31 -32.47 8.12
CA SER A 66 10.74 -33.48 7.15
C SER A 66 11.79 -32.90 6.19
N LEU A 67 12.75 -33.72 5.73
CA LEU A 67 13.77 -33.28 4.75
C LEU A 67 13.13 -32.67 3.49
N VAL A 68 11.99 -33.21 3.05
CA VAL A 68 11.22 -32.71 1.91
C VAL A 68 10.68 -31.30 2.17
N TYR A 69 10.17 -31.05 3.39
CA TYR A 69 9.72 -29.72 3.78
C TYR A 69 10.88 -28.74 3.84
N THR A 70 12.01 -29.09 4.47
CA THR A 70 13.17 -28.19 4.59
C THR A 70 13.69 -27.77 3.23
N VAL A 71 13.88 -28.73 2.30
CA VAL A 71 14.34 -28.42 0.94
C VAL A 71 13.31 -27.56 0.20
N GLY A 72 12.03 -27.89 0.28
CA GLY A 72 10.95 -27.10 -0.34
C GLY A 72 10.87 -25.67 0.19
N TYR A 73 11.02 -25.49 1.49
CA TYR A 73 11.00 -24.20 2.17
C TYR A 73 12.19 -23.33 1.75
N VAL A 74 13.39 -23.90 1.68
CA VAL A 74 14.60 -23.18 1.21
C VAL A 74 14.44 -22.71 -0.24
N VAL A 75 13.93 -23.57 -1.12
CA VAL A 75 13.68 -23.18 -2.54
C VAL A 75 12.65 -22.06 -2.61
N TYR A 76 11.57 -22.16 -1.83
CA TYR A 76 10.55 -21.13 -1.74
C TYR A 76 11.13 -19.79 -1.26
N ASP A 77 11.96 -19.79 -0.22
CA ASP A 77 12.61 -18.59 0.31
C ASP A 77 13.51 -17.93 -0.73
N ILE A 78 14.33 -18.71 -1.44
CA ILE A 78 15.22 -18.17 -2.49
C ILE A 78 14.39 -17.46 -3.58
N ILE A 79 13.30 -18.08 -4.04
CA ILE A 79 12.41 -17.49 -5.04
C ILE A 79 11.75 -16.22 -4.48
N PHE A 80 11.28 -16.26 -3.24
CA PHE A 80 10.65 -15.13 -2.57
C PHE A 80 11.60 -13.93 -2.47
N TYR A 81 12.84 -14.14 -2.02
CA TYR A 81 13.86 -13.09 -1.97
C TYR A 81 14.24 -12.54 -3.35
N ALA A 82 14.33 -13.39 -4.37
CA ALA A 82 14.57 -12.94 -5.74
C ALA A 82 13.47 -12.02 -6.27
N VAL A 83 12.20 -12.36 -6.00
CA VAL A 83 11.04 -11.53 -6.38
C VAL A 83 11.03 -10.22 -5.58
N ILE A 84 11.34 -10.25 -4.28
CA ILE A 84 11.47 -9.03 -3.47
C ILE A 84 12.53 -8.10 -4.05
N LEU A 85 13.72 -8.61 -4.39
CA LEU A 85 14.79 -7.82 -5.01
C LEU A 85 14.33 -7.15 -6.31
N TYR A 86 13.55 -7.86 -7.13
CA TYR A 86 12.93 -7.28 -8.33
C TYR A 86 12.00 -6.10 -7.99
N PHE A 87 11.14 -6.25 -6.98
CA PHE A 87 10.25 -5.16 -6.55
C PHE A 87 11.01 -3.96 -5.97
N ILE A 88 12.08 -4.20 -5.20
CA ILE A 88 12.97 -3.15 -4.70
C ILE A 88 13.61 -2.39 -5.86
N TYR A 89 14.10 -3.08 -6.88
CA TYR A 89 14.67 -2.44 -8.08
C TYR A 89 13.64 -1.56 -8.80
N GLN A 90 12.42 -2.09 -9.01
CA GLN A 90 11.34 -1.37 -9.66
C GLN A 90 10.92 -0.11 -8.87
N PHE A 91 10.97 -0.21 -7.54
CA PHE A 91 10.69 0.88 -6.64
C PHE A 91 11.77 1.97 -6.73
N PHE A 92 13.04 1.58 -6.73
CA PHE A 92 14.17 2.53 -6.82
C PHE A 92 14.19 3.26 -8.16
N SER A 93 13.88 2.57 -9.26
CA SER A 93 13.72 3.17 -10.58
C SER A 93 12.61 4.24 -10.58
N SER A 94 11.49 3.93 -9.92
CA SER A 94 10.39 4.88 -9.77
C SER A 94 10.76 6.10 -8.93
N TYR A 95 11.48 5.91 -7.82
CA TYR A 95 11.97 6.99 -6.97
C TYR A 95 12.89 7.95 -7.72
N ARG A 96 13.87 7.40 -8.46
CA ARG A 96 14.83 8.21 -9.22
C ARG A 96 14.13 9.05 -10.29
N ARG A 97 13.09 8.50 -10.94
CA ARG A 97 12.28 9.23 -11.91
C ARG A 97 11.46 10.36 -11.28
N ILE A 98 10.92 10.14 -10.07
CA ILE A 98 10.17 11.14 -9.31
C ILE A 98 11.08 12.29 -8.85
N LYS A 99 12.31 11.98 -8.40
CA LYS A 99 13.27 13.00 -7.91
C LYS A 99 13.76 13.95 -9.02
N ASN A 100 13.89 13.46 -10.24
CA ASN A 100 14.48 14.23 -11.35
C ASN A 100 13.44 14.93 -12.25
N THR A 101 12.15 14.91 -11.90
CA THR A 101 11.07 15.48 -12.72
C THR A 101 10.47 16.73 -12.05
N THR A 102 10.40 17.82 -12.80
CA THR A 102 9.78 19.10 -12.37
C THR A 102 8.31 19.21 -12.78
N SER A 103 7.83 18.34 -13.67
CA SER A 103 6.45 18.36 -14.19
C SER A 103 5.49 17.52 -13.34
N THR A 104 4.41 18.13 -12.85
CA THR A 104 3.33 17.50 -12.07
C THR A 104 2.67 16.32 -12.79
N LYS A 105 2.50 16.40 -14.12
CA LYS A 105 1.88 15.36 -14.94
C LYS A 105 2.72 14.07 -14.94
N VAL A 106 4.03 14.21 -15.13
CA VAL A 106 4.98 13.09 -15.12
C VAL A 106 5.10 12.50 -13.71
N LEU A 107 5.08 13.37 -12.69
CA LEU A 107 5.08 12.98 -11.28
C LEU A 107 3.85 12.11 -10.94
N LEU A 108 2.65 12.57 -11.33
CA LEU A 108 1.39 11.85 -11.08
C LEU A 108 1.35 10.49 -11.78
N ASN A 109 1.77 10.42 -13.05
CA ASN A 109 1.85 9.15 -13.78
C ASN A 109 2.89 8.19 -13.17
N ALA A 110 4.03 8.72 -12.72
CA ALA A 110 5.03 7.91 -12.03
C ALA A 110 4.46 7.28 -10.75
N ILE A 111 3.69 8.03 -9.95
CA ILE A 111 3.06 7.52 -8.72
C ILE A 111 1.98 6.49 -9.02
N LEU A 112 1.14 6.72 -10.02
CA LEU A 112 0.12 5.74 -10.42
C LEU A 112 0.78 4.41 -10.84
N LYS A 113 1.92 4.47 -11.54
CA LYS A 113 2.74 3.30 -11.87
C LYS A 113 3.37 2.67 -10.62
N THR A 114 4.01 3.44 -9.75
CA THR A 114 4.60 2.92 -8.49
C THR A 114 3.56 2.24 -7.63
N ARG A 115 2.38 2.85 -7.49
CA ARG A 115 1.25 2.25 -6.79
C ARG A 115 0.82 0.94 -7.42
N ARG A 116 0.75 0.85 -8.76
CA ARG A 116 0.45 -0.41 -9.43
C ARG A 116 1.51 -1.46 -9.09
N HIS A 117 2.78 -1.10 -9.02
CA HIS A 117 3.84 -2.03 -8.61
C HIS A 117 3.70 -2.48 -7.15
N VAL A 118 3.42 -1.57 -6.23
CA VAL A 118 3.17 -1.87 -4.81
C VAL A 118 1.94 -2.75 -4.64
N ASP A 119 0.90 -2.51 -5.44
CA ASP A 119 -0.30 -3.34 -5.46
C ASP A 119 -0.04 -4.77 -5.93
N HIS A 120 0.80 -4.95 -6.97
CA HIS A 120 1.25 -6.29 -7.36
C HIS A 120 2.14 -6.92 -6.28
N TYR A 121 3.00 -6.15 -5.62
CA TYR A 121 3.87 -6.63 -4.53
C TYR A 121 3.06 -7.13 -3.33
N ILE A 122 2.05 -6.37 -2.89
CA ILE A 122 1.18 -6.77 -1.77
C ILE A 122 0.36 -8.00 -2.16
N ARG A 123 -0.20 -8.05 -3.37
CA ARG A 123 -0.90 -9.25 -3.87
C ARG A 123 0.03 -10.46 -3.87
N PHE A 124 1.26 -10.32 -4.36
CA PHE A 124 2.28 -11.38 -4.31
C PHE A 124 2.57 -11.84 -2.88
N ASN A 125 2.83 -10.93 -1.94
CA ASN A 125 3.06 -11.27 -0.53
C ASN A 125 1.88 -12.01 0.10
N ILE A 126 0.65 -11.61 -0.21
CA ILE A 126 -0.55 -12.28 0.29
C ILE A 126 -0.60 -13.72 -0.22
N TYR A 127 -0.40 -13.93 -1.53
CA TYR A 127 -0.37 -15.28 -2.08
C TYR A 127 0.74 -16.12 -1.45
N CYS A 128 1.91 -15.53 -1.23
CA CYS A 128 3.01 -16.16 -0.51
C CYS A 128 2.63 -16.57 0.92
N ILE A 129 2.02 -15.67 1.71
CA ILE A 129 1.56 -15.98 3.07
C ILE A 129 0.51 -17.11 3.06
N ILE A 130 -0.46 -17.06 2.13
CA ILE A 130 -1.48 -18.10 2.00
C ILE A 130 -0.84 -19.45 1.64
N CYS A 131 0.06 -19.47 0.64
CA CYS A 131 0.78 -20.68 0.24
C CYS A 131 1.62 -21.26 1.39
N SER A 132 2.35 -20.41 2.12
CA SER A 132 3.12 -20.80 3.30
C SER A 132 2.21 -21.40 4.38
N CYS A 133 1.09 -20.75 4.70
CA CYS A 133 0.15 -21.24 5.70
C CYS A 133 -0.45 -22.61 5.33
N VAL A 134 -0.80 -22.81 4.05
CA VAL A 134 -1.28 -24.10 3.55
C VAL A 134 -0.17 -25.16 3.64
N PHE A 135 1.05 -24.82 3.22
CA PHE A 135 2.18 -25.74 3.22
C PHE A 135 2.51 -26.23 4.65
N VAL A 136 2.58 -25.32 5.62
CA VAL A 136 2.77 -25.65 7.04
C VAL A 136 1.62 -26.50 7.58
N SER A 137 0.37 -26.16 7.23
CA SER A 137 -0.80 -26.90 7.68
C SER A 137 -0.79 -28.34 7.16
N VAL A 138 -0.43 -28.53 5.89
CA VAL A 138 -0.31 -29.86 5.27
C VAL A 138 0.79 -30.69 5.95
N GLU A 139 1.94 -30.10 6.25
CA GLU A 139 3.01 -30.81 6.96
C GLU A 139 2.57 -31.24 8.36
N LYS A 140 1.97 -30.34 9.15
CA LYS A 140 1.48 -30.69 10.50
C LYS A 140 0.39 -31.77 10.46
N LEU A 141 -0.47 -31.76 9.43
CA LEU A 141 -1.45 -32.83 9.22
C LEU A 141 -0.78 -34.16 8.85
N PHE A 142 0.24 -34.14 7.99
CA PHE A 142 1.00 -35.34 7.62
C PHE A 142 1.73 -35.97 8.82
N GLN A 143 2.36 -35.16 9.67
CA GLN A 143 2.99 -35.65 10.90
C GLN A 143 1.96 -36.27 11.87
N ARG A 144 0.77 -35.66 11.98
CA ARG A 144 -0.28 -36.12 12.90
C ARG A 144 -1.04 -37.34 12.40
N TYR A 145 -1.08 -37.57 11.09
CA TYR A 145 -1.64 -38.79 10.49
C TYR A 145 -0.94 -40.05 11.00
N GLN A 146 0.38 -39.99 11.22
CA GLN A 146 1.17 -41.15 11.65
C GLN A 146 0.91 -41.57 13.11
N THR A 147 0.31 -40.70 13.93
CA THR A 147 0.26 -40.85 15.40
C THR A 147 -1.14 -40.90 15.99
N THR A 148 -2.20 -40.62 15.21
CA THR A 148 -3.57 -40.41 15.72
C THR A 148 -4.58 -41.36 15.09
N SER A 149 -5.63 -41.75 15.84
CA SER A 149 -6.79 -42.49 15.32
C SER A 149 -7.48 -41.75 14.17
N THR A 150 -7.99 -42.49 13.18
CA THR A 150 -8.58 -41.97 11.94
C THR A 150 -9.71 -40.96 12.19
N GLY A 151 -10.56 -41.19 13.20
CA GLY A 151 -11.67 -40.28 13.53
C GLY A 151 -11.21 -38.93 14.06
N HIS A 152 -10.23 -38.92 14.97
CA HIS A 152 -9.64 -37.69 15.50
C HIS A 152 -8.82 -36.94 14.45
N PHE A 153 -8.17 -37.66 13.53
CA PHE A 153 -7.46 -37.06 12.40
C PHE A 153 -8.41 -36.29 11.47
N ILE A 154 -9.52 -36.92 11.04
CA ILE A 154 -10.49 -36.28 10.16
C ILE A 154 -11.08 -35.02 10.81
N PHE A 155 -11.46 -35.10 12.09
CA PHE A 155 -11.98 -33.94 12.82
C PHE A 155 -10.95 -32.79 12.88
N THR A 156 -9.70 -33.11 13.19
CA THR A 156 -8.62 -32.11 13.28
C THR A 156 -8.32 -31.49 11.91
N ALA A 157 -8.29 -32.30 10.85
CA ALA A 157 -8.06 -31.84 9.48
C ALA A 157 -9.15 -30.88 9.00
N VAL A 158 -10.42 -31.22 9.24
CA VAL A 158 -11.57 -30.35 8.89
C VAL A 158 -11.51 -29.05 9.69
N LEU A 159 -11.24 -29.12 11.00
CA LEU A 159 -11.15 -27.93 11.85
C LEU A 159 -10.02 -26.98 11.40
N VAL A 160 -8.82 -27.51 11.11
CA VAL A 160 -7.70 -26.72 10.59
C VAL A 160 -8.04 -26.11 9.23
N ALA A 161 -8.64 -26.88 8.33
CA ALA A 161 -9.04 -26.36 7.02
C ALA A 161 -10.05 -25.21 7.12
N VAL A 162 -11.04 -25.31 8.01
CA VAL A 162 -12.02 -24.24 8.26
C VAL A 162 -11.34 -23.00 8.84
N LEU A 163 -10.45 -23.15 9.83
CA LEU A 163 -9.74 -22.03 10.44
C LEU A 163 -8.81 -21.31 9.46
N VAL A 164 -8.03 -22.07 8.67
CA VAL A 164 -7.13 -21.51 7.65
C VAL A 164 -7.93 -20.80 6.56
N SER A 165 -9.05 -21.37 6.12
CA SER A 165 -9.93 -20.75 5.14
C SER A 165 -10.53 -19.44 5.65
N LEU A 166 -11.00 -19.42 6.91
CA LEU A 166 -11.55 -18.23 7.55
C LEU A 166 -10.47 -17.15 7.72
N PHE A 167 -9.26 -17.53 8.14
CA PHE A 167 -8.12 -16.62 8.24
C PHE A 167 -7.76 -16.02 6.87
N CYS A 168 -7.66 -16.83 5.82
CA CYS A 168 -7.41 -16.34 4.46
C CYS A 168 -8.49 -15.38 3.99
N TRP A 169 -9.77 -15.71 4.22
CA TRP A 169 -10.90 -14.86 3.84
C TRP A 169 -10.87 -13.52 4.57
N LEU A 170 -10.65 -13.54 5.89
CA LEU A 170 -10.53 -12.34 6.71
C LEU A 170 -9.35 -11.46 6.25
N PHE A 171 -8.19 -12.07 5.97
CA PHE A 171 -7.00 -11.36 5.55
C PHE A 171 -7.20 -10.69 4.19
N LEU A 172 -7.79 -11.39 3.21
CA LEU A 172 -8.17 -10.82 1.92
C LEU A 172 -9.18 -9.67 2.08
N PHE A 173 -10.14 -9.80 3.00
CA PHE A 173 -11.11 -8.75 3.29
C PHE A 173 -10.45 -7.50 3.85
N VAL A 174 -9.56 -7.63 4.84
CA VAL A 174 -8.82 -6.51 5.46
C VAL A 174 -7.98 -5.79 4.42
N VAL A 175 -7.27 -6.52 3.57
CA VAL A 175 -6.47 -5.92 2.50
C VAL A 175 -7.36 -5.15 1.52
N LYS A 176 -8.47 -5.75 1.06
CA LYS A 176 -9.40 -5.08 0.14
C LYS A 176 -9.97 -3.81 0.75
N LEU A 177 -10.28 -3.83 2.05
CA LEU A 177 -10.75 -2.68 2.81
C LEU A 177 -9.67 -1.57 2.88
N TYR A 178 -8.43 -1.94 3.20
CA TYR A 178 -7.29 -1.05 3.24
C TYR A 178 -7.08 -0.32 1.90
N TYR A 179 -7.09 -1.09 0.79
CA TYR A 179 -6.98 -0.53 -0.56
C TYR A 179 -8.12 0.43 -0.89
N LYS A 180 -9.35 0.07 -0.55
CA LYS A 180 -10.51 0.92 -0.79
C LYS A 180 -10.39 2.23 0.00
N LEU A 181 -10.05 2.16 1.29
CA LEU A 181 -9.97 3.32 2.17
C LEU A 181 -8.85 4.29 1.77
N LEU A 182 -7.64 3.79 1.58
CA LEU A 182 -6.51 4.65 1.19
C LEU A 182 -6.73 5.26 -0.19
N TYR A 183 -7.17 4.46 -1.15
CA TYR A 183 -7.23 4.91 -2.53
C TYR A 183 -8.37 5.90 -2.78
N GLN A 184 -9.54 5.62 -2.23
CA GLN A 184 -10.74 6.43 -2.50
C GLN A 184 -10.62 7.84 -1.90
N ARG A 185 -9.90 8.01 -0.77
CA ARG A 185 -9.66 9.33 -0.18
C ARG A 185 -8.52 10.10 -0.85
N LEU A 186 -7.34 9.50 -0.99
CA LEU A 186 -6.18 10.25 -1.48
C LEU A 186 -6.29 10.59 -2.97
N VAL A 187 -6.79 9.68 -3.79
CA VAL A 187 -6.86 9.91 -5.25
C VAL A 187 -8.02 10.79 -5.65
N LYS A 188 -9.15 10.72 -4.96
CA LYS A 188 -10.22 11.69 -5.19
C LYS A 188 -9.75 13.12 -4.91
N LYS A 189 -8.95 13.31 -3.85
CA LYS A 189 -8.37 14.62 -3.51
C LYS A 189 -7.28 15.05 -4.51
N LEU A 190 -6.48 14.12 -5.01
CA LEU A 190 -5.44 14.41 -6.00
C LEU A 190 -6.01 14.70 -7.39
N ASN A 191 -7.01 13.94 -7.85
CA ASN A 191 -7.63 14.14 -9.16
C ASN A 191 -8.34 15.48 -9.21
N ARG A 192 -9.03 15.88 -8.14
CA ARG A 192 -9.66 17.20 -8.08
C ARG A 192 -8.65 18.34 -8.19
N ASN A 193 -7.52 18.25 -7.48
CA ASN A 193 -6.43 19.22 -7.59
C ASN A 193 -5.77 19.23 -8.98
N TYR A 194 -5.71 18.08 -9.65
CA TYR A 194 -5.16 17.97 -11.00
C TYR A 194 -6.11 18.54 -12.06
N ASP A 195 -7.41 18.25 -11.96
CA ASP A 195 -8.43 18.77 -12.87
C ASP A 195 -8.51 20.30 -12.76
N GLU A 196 -8.45 20.85 -11.54
CA GLU A 196 -8.38 22.30 -11.30
C GLU A 196 -7.12 22.95 -11.90
N LEU A 197 -5.95 22.31 -11.81
CA LEU A 197 -4.73 22.80 -12.47
C LEU A 197 -4.83 22.77 -14.00
N THR A 198 -5.49 21.76 -14.55
CA THR A 198 -5.61 21.56 -16.00
C THR A 198 -6.65 22.52 -16.61
N SER A 199 -7.75 22.79 -15.91
CA SER A 199 -8.74 23.78 -16.34
C SER A 199 -8.16 25.20 -16.36
N MET A 200 -7.30 25.55 -15.39
CA MET A 200 -6.61 26.84 -15.38
C MET A 200 -5.60 26.99 -16.53
N GLU A 201 -4.95 25.89 -16.96
CA GLU A 201 -4.00 25.86 -18.08
C GLU A 201 -4.71 25.95 -19.45
N GLN A 202 -6.00 25.63 -19.52
CA GLN A 202 -6.83 25.75 -20.73
C GLN A 202 -7.53 27.12 -20.86
N GLU A 203 -7.63 27.89 -19.78
CA GLU A 203 -8.25 29.22 -19.76
C GLU A 203 -7.27 30.37 -20.12
N GLU A 204 -5.99 30.09 -20.37
CA GLU A 204 -5.05 31.06 -20.94
C GLU A 204 -5.18 31.09 -22.48
N PRO A 205 -5.71 32.18 -23.09
CA PRO A 205 -5.46 32.44 -24.50
C PRO A 205 -3.98 32.79 -24.68
N ALA A 206 -3.38 32.19 -25.72
CA ALA A 206 -2.00 32.43 -26.15
C ALA A 206 -1.69 33.91 -26.43
#